data_AF-A0A2N9MZE6-F1
#
_entry.id   AF-A0A2N9MZE6-F1
#
_cell.length_a   1.000
_cell.length_b   1.000
_cell.length_c   1.000
_cell.angle_alpha   90.00
_cell.angle_beta   90.00
_cell.angle_gamma   90.00
#
_symmetry.space_group_name_H-M   'P 1'
#
loop_
_entity.id
_entity.type
_entity.pdbx_description
1 polymer ?
#
loop_
_entity_poly.entity_id
_entity_poly.type
_entity_poly.pdbx_seq_one_letter_code
_entity_poly.pdbx_strand_id
1 'polypeptide(L)'
;MYHMEKRERHSTPAKKRRTTLSLPAGSLSHAARITRARKVSLSTVIAEALSDGLQRHLAAERGEQILRAYKTAFAGLSDVEMSLVDGVILEPKARK
;
A
#
# COMPACT_ATOMS: atom_id res chain seq x y z
N MET A 1 11.32 32.88 -29.56
CA MET A 1 10.07 32.54 -28.86
C MET A 1 9.86 31.04 -29.05
N TYR A 2 10.23 30.21 -28.06
CA TYR A 2 10.06 28.76 -28.16
C TYR A 2 8.63 28.38 -27.78
N HIS A 3 7.88 27.81 -28.74
CA HIS A 3 6.61 27.16 -28.47
C HIS A 3 6.86 25.82 -27.77
N MET A 4 6.65 25.79 -26.45
CA MET A 4 6.55 24.54 -25.70
C MET A 4 5.17 23.93 -25.95
N GLU A 5 5.12 22.89 -26.79
CA GLU A 5 3.91 22.06 -26.96
C GLU A 5 3.57 21.38 -25.62
N LYS A 6 2.38 21.68 -25.09
CA LYS A 6 1.80 20.95 -23.97
C LYS A 6 1.47 19.54 -24.45
N ARG A 7 2.33 18.56 -24.13
CA ARG A 7 1.99 17.15 -24.22
C ARG A 7 0.97 16.81 -23.14
N GLU A 8 -0.30 16.92 -23.48
CA GLU A 8 -1.40 16.38 -22.67
C GLU A 8 -1.21 14.86 -22.58
N ARG A 9 -0.84 14.40 -21.38
CA ARG A 9 -0.80 12.97 -21.09
C ARG A 9 -2.25 12.49 -21.00
N HIS A 10 -2.81 12.04 -22.12
CA HIS A 10 -4.04 11.27 -22.09
C HIS A 10 -3.76 9.95 -21.36
N SER A 11 -4.04 9.92 -20.06
CA SER A 11 -4.12 8.67 -19.32
C SER A 11 -5.33 7.90 -19.84
N THR A 12 -5.10 6.75 -20.46
CA THR A 12 -6.18 5.86 -20.87
C THR A 12 -7.06 5.52 -19.65
N PRO A 13 -8.39 5.66 -19.75
CA PRO A 13 -9.27 5.37 -18.64
C PRO A 13 -9.14 3.88 -18.28
N ALA A 14 -8.89 3.60 -17.00
CA ALA A 14 -8.75 2.24 -16.51
C ALA A 14 -9.95 1.37 -16.90
N LYS A 15 -9.68 0.19 -17.48
CA LYS A 15 -10.70 -0.72 -18.00
C LYS A 15 -11.57 -1.25 -16.85
N LYS A 16 -12.85 -0.83 -16.80
CA LYS A 16 -13.82 -1.32 -15.81
C LYS A 16 -14.23 -2.75 -16.13
N ARG A 17 -14.23 -3.64 -15.14
CA ARG A 17 -14.75 -5.02 -15.24
C ARG A 17 -15.93 -5.19 -14.29
N ARG A 18 -17.02 -5.80 -14.78
CA ARG A 18 -18.19 -6.14 -13.96
C ARG A 18 -18.03 -7.54 -13.41
N THR A 19 -18.31 -7.70 -12.12
CA THR A 19 -18.30 -8.99 -11.43
C THR A 19 -19.45 -9.05 -10.43
N THR A 20 -19.87 -10.26 -10.07
CA THR A 20 -20.89 -10.52 -9.06
C THR A 20 -20.19 -11.08 -7.82
N LEU A 21 -20.50 -10.53 -6.65
CA LEU A 21 -19.89 -10.91 -5.38
C LEU A 21 -20.99 -11.27 -4.37
N SER A 22 -20.72 -12.31 -3.57
CA SER A 22 -21.54 -12.66 -2.42
C SER A 22 -20.93 -12.01 -1.18
N LEU A 23 -21.71 -11.17 -0.49
CA LEU A 23 -21.24 -10.40 0.66
C LEU A 23 -22.09 -10.73 1.89
N PRO A 24 -21.54 -10.65 3.12
CA PRO A 24 -22.32 -10.81 4.33
C PRO A 24 -23.47 -9.79 4.38
N ALA A 25 -24.66 -10.26 4.80
CA ALA A 25 -25.85 -9.42 4.85
C ALA A 25 -25.64 -8.14 5.69
N GLY A 26 -24.97 -8.25 6.84
CA GLY A 26 -24.65 -7.11 7.70
C GLY A 26 -23.78 -6.05 7.01
N SER A 27 -22.80 -6.49 6.21
CA SER A 27 -21.95 -5.59 5.42
C SER A 27 -22.73 -4.85 4.34
N LEU A 28 -23.66 -5.55 3.66
CA LEU A 28 -24.55 -4.93 2.68
C LEU A 28 -25.51 -3.92 3.33
N SER A 29 -26.10 -4.25 4.48
CA SER A 29 -26.95 -3.33 5.24
C SER A 29 -26.19 -2.08 5.68
N HIS A 30 -24.94 -2.24 6.13
CA HIS A 30 -24.08 -1.12 6.48
C HIS A 30 -23.76 -0.26 5.25
N ALA A 31 -23.34 -0.87 4.13
CA ALA A 31 -23.08 -0.14 2.89
C ALA A 31 -24.33 0.64 2.43
N ALA A 32 -25.52 0.02 2.49
CA ALA A 32 -26.79 0.68 2.15
C ALA A 32 -27.16 1.84 3.10
N ARG A 33 -26.67 1.85 4.34
CA ARG A 33 -26.82 3.01 5.23
C ARG A 33 -25.93 4.17 4.78
N ILE A 34 -24.68 3.87 4.40
CA ILE A 34 -23.73 4.86 3.92
C ILE A 34 -24.19 5.46 2.58
N THR A 35 -24.75 4.65 1.68
CA THR A 35 -25.27 5.14 0.40
C THR A 35 -26.37 6.18 0.59
N ARG A 36 -27.32 5.93 1.51
CA ARG A 36 -28.40 6.87 1.85
C ARG A 36 -27.84 8.16 2.42
N ALA A 37 -26.88 8.07 3.34
CA ALA A 37 -26.26 9.24 3.96
C ALA A 37 -25.48 10.10 2.93
N ARG A 38 -24.76 9.46 2.00
CA ARG A 38 -23.92 10.15 1.01
C ARG A 38 -24.63 10.45 -0.31
N LYS A 39 -25.85 9.97 -0.52
CA LYS A 39 -26.62 10.05 -1.79
C LYS A 39 -25.84 9.50 -2.99
N VAL A 40 -25.13 8.39 -2.81
CA VAL A 40 -24.36 7.70 -3.86
C VAL A 40 -24.87 6.27 -4.11
N SER A 41 -24.44 5.66 -5.21
CA SER A 41 -24.80 4.27 -5.52
C SER A 41 -24.16 3.26 -4.56
N LEU A 42 -24.81 2.12 -4.35
CA LEU A 42 -24.24 1.01 -3.58
C LEU A 42 -22.93 0.51 -4.18
N SER A 43 -22.86 0.41 -5.50
CA SER A 43 -21.63 0.03 -6.20
C SER A 43 -20.47 0.98 -5.91
N THR A 44 -20.73 2.28 -5.72
CA THR A 44 -19.70 3.26 -5.37
C THR A 44 -19.11 2.96 -4.00
N VAL A 45 -19.97 2.82 -2.98
CA VAL A 45 -19.53 2.54 -1.60
C VAL A 45 -18.78 1.21 -1.51
N ILE A 46 -19.26 0.17 -2.20
CA ILE A 46 -18.60 -1.14 -2.24
C ILE A 46 -17.25 -1.05 -2.97
N ALA A 47 -17.17 -0.33 -4.10
CA ALA A 47 -15.93 -0.15 -4.83
C ALA A 47 -14.87 0.64 -4.03
N GLU A 48 -15.29 1.67 -3.29
CA GLU A 48 -14.44 2.43 -2.36
C GLU A 48 -13.89 1.52 -1.26
N ALA A 49 -14.78 0.80 -0.56
CA ALA A 49 -14.36 -0.10 0.51
C ALA A 49 -13.41 -1.20 0.04
N LEU A 50 -13.64 -1.77 -1.15
CA LEU A 50 -12.74 -2.75 -1.77
C LEU A 50 -11.39 -2.13 -2.15
N SER A 51 -11.39 -0.92 -2.74
CA SER A 51 -10.16 -0.23 -3.12
C SER A 51 -9.30 0.09 -1.90
N ASP A 52 -9.92 0.63 -0.84
CA ASP A 52 -9.23 0.94 0.41
C ASP A 52 -8.68 -0.33 1.09
N GLY A 53 -9.47 -1.41 1.12
CA GLY A 53 -9.05 -2.69 1.67
C GLY A 53 -7.86 -3.28 0.92
N LEU A 54 -7.90 -3.29 -0.41
CA LEU A 54 -6.81 -3.81 -1.25
C LEU A 54 -5.55 -2.95 -1.16
N GLN A 55 -5.68 -1.62 -1.08
CA GLN A 55 -4.52 -0.75 -0.90
C GLN A 55 -3.82 -1.00 0.45
N ARG A 56 -4.58 -1.17 1.52
CA ARG A 56 -4.01 -1.51 2.84
C ARG A 56 -3.31 -2.87 2.83
N HIS A 57 -3.90 -3.86 2.16
CA HIS A 57 -3.29 -5.18 2.00
C HIS A 57 -1.97 -5.11 1.24
N LEU A 58 -1.96 -4.42 0.09
CA LEU A 58 -0.75 -4.21 -0.71
C LEU A 58 0.35 -3.48 0.07
N ALA A 59 -0.02 -2.50 0.91
CA ALA A 59 0.94 -1.80 1.75
C ALA A 59 1.56 -2.74 2.80
N ALA A 60 0.77 -3.62 3.41
CA ALA A 60 1.26 -4.63 4.33
C ALA A 60 2.20 -5.63 3.64
N GLU A 61 1.81 -6.17 2.48
CA GLU A 61 2.63 -7.10 1.70
C GLU A 61 3.96 -6.46 1.26
N ARG A 62 3.95 -5.19 0.85
CA ARG A 62 5.20 -4.47 0.53
C ARG A 62 6.11 -4.35 1.74
N GLY A 63 5.57 -4.07 2.92
CA GLY A 63 6.36 -4.00 4.15
C GLY A 63 7.07 -5.33 4.44
N GLU A 64 6.36 -6.44 4.30
CA GLU A 64 6.94 -7.77 4.47
C GLU A 64 7.98 -8.10 3.39
N GLN A 65 7.73 -7.73 2.14
CA GLN A 65 8.69 -7.91 1.05
C GLN A 65 9.97 -7.11 1.28
N ILE A 66 9.86 -5.84 1.71
CA ILE A 66 11.01 -4.99 2.02
C ILE A 66 11.80 -5.56 3.19
N LEU A 67 11.12 -5.97 4.27
CA LEU A 67 11.78 -6.59 5.42
C LEU A 67 12.49 -7.89 5.03
N ARG A 68 11.86 -8.71 4.18
CA ARG A 68 12.47 -9.94 3.68
C ARG A 68 13.69 -9.65 2.80
N ALA A 69 13.61 -8.65 1.93
CA ALA A 69 14.73 -8.21 1.11
C ALA A 69 15.89 -7.70 1.97
N TYR A 70 15.60 -6.89 2.99
CA TYR A 70 16.58 -6.40 3.98
C TYR A 70 17.28 -7.58 4.68
N LYS A 71 16.50 -8.48 5.28
CA LYS A 71 17.04 -9.68 5.96
C LYS A 71 17.89 -10.54 5.03
N THR A 72 17.51 -10.66 3.77
CA THR A 72 18.26 -11.46 2.79
C THR A 72 19.57 -10.76 2.40
N ALA A 73 19.54 -9.45 2.14
CA ALA A 73 20.71 -8.69 1.73
C ALA A 73 21.81 -8.69 2.81
N PHE A 74 21.41 -8.73 4.08
CA PHE A 74 22.32 -8.66 5.23
C PHE A 74 22.44 -9.98 6.01
N ALA A 75 21.93 -11.10 5.48
CA ALA A 75 21.96 -12.41 6.13
C ALA A 75 23.38 -12.93 6.44
N GLY A 76 24.39 -12.40 5.75
CA GLY A 76 25.80 -12.77 5.94
C GLY A 76 26.58 -11.89 6.93
N LEU A 77 25.95 -10.87 7.52
CA LEU A 77 26.60 -10.00 8.49
C LEU A 77 26.50 -10.59 9.90
N SER A 78 27.59 -10.48 10.67
CA SER A 78 27.56 -10.72 12.11
C SER A 78 26.79 -9.62 12.85
N ASP A 79 26.37 -9.85 14.10
CA ASP A 79 25.62 -8.87 14.89
C ASP A 79 26.35 -7.52 15.02
N VAL A 80 27.69 -7.56 15.08
CA VAL A 80 28.54 -6.35 15.13
C VAL A 80 28.48 -5.61 13.80
N GLU A 81 28.55 -6.31 12.67
CA GLU A 81 28.47 -5.69 11.35
C GLU A 81 27.06 -5.19 11.03
N MET A 82 26.02 -5.88 11.50
CA MET A 82 24.64 -5.41 11.41
C MET A 82 24.43 -4.14 12.22
N SER A 83 25.03 -4.03 13.42
CA SER A 83 24.94 -2.80 14.24
C SER A 83 25.54 -1.57 13.56
N LEU A 84 26.58 -1.74 12.74
CA LEU A 84 27.16 -0.69 11.91
C LEU A 84 26.21 -0.26 10.77
N VAL A 85 25.51 -1.22 10.15
CA VAL A 85 24.53 -0.96 9.08
C VAL A 85 23.26 -0.30 9.62
N ASP A 86 22.82 -0.69 10.81
CA ASP A 86 21.67 -0.12 11.53
C ASP A 86 21.97 1.29 12.09
N GLY A 87 23.19 1.80 11.92
CA GLY A 87 23.61 3.13 12.38
C GLY A 87 23.84 3.22 13.90
N VAL A 88 23.91 2.08 14.59
CA VAL A 88 24.27 2.00 16.00
C VAL A 88 25.80 2.04 16.10
N ILE A 89 26.35 3.22 16.33
CA ILE A 89 27.78 3.38 16.62
C ILE A 89 28.03 2.79 18.02
N LEU A 90 28.48 1.54 18.09
CA LEU A 90 28.99 0.95 19.32
C LEU A 90 30.31 1.64 19.65
N GLU A 91 30.32 2.50 20.67
CA GLU A 91 31.55 3.13 21.13
C GLU A 91 32.57 2.06 21.54
N PRO A 92 33.85 2.21 21.17
CA PRO A 92 34.86 1.22 21.47
C PRO A 92 35.03 1.12 22.98
N LYS A 93 34.91 -0.10 23.53
CA LYS A 93 35.28 -0.38 24.92
C LYS A 93 36.76 -0.03 25.09
N ALA A 94 37.02 1.09 25.77
CA ALA A 94 38.36 1.47 26.17
C ALA A 94 39.00 0.31 26.93
N ARG A 95 40.12 -0.19 26.39
CA ARG A 95 40.92 -1.26 26.99
C ARG A 95 41.64 -0.67 28.21
N LYS A 96 41.39 -1.24 29.39
CA LYS A 96 42.24 -1.04 30.57
C LYS A 96 43.48 -1.92 30.47
#